data_AF-A0A965YJ02-F1
#
_entry.id   AF-A0A965YJ02-F1
#
_cell.length_a   1.000
_cell.length_b   1.000
_cell.length_c   1.000
_cell.angle_alpha   90.00
_cell.angle_beta   90.00
_cell.angle_gamma   90.00
#
_symmetry.space_group_name_H-M   'P 1'
#
loop_
_entity.id
_entity.type
_entity.pdbx_description
1 polymer ?
#
loop_
_entity_poly.entity_id
_entity_poly.type
_entity_poly.pdbx_seq_one_letter_code
_entity_poly.pdbx_strand_id
1 'polypeptide(L)'
;MEFNTLVKTQLFTILQKYGFEIAEEFKNILRFQSSGIKVNVVFNRYDGAFLVEIGKQDNELYPLNDYVVKELFHSSLSVEQVTPEIFVQNLYAIFCTPEGIELLQGNVKSMKSIAIQQSDNYTSELLLNQGLEVASRAWEAKNYIAFVESINKIGISKIPQLYQLKYKIAKQKL
;
A
#
# COMPACT_ATOMS: atom_id res chain seq x y z
N MET A 1 22.87 5.24 16.77
CA MET A 1 22.03 6.28 17.40
C MET A 1 20.67 5.68 17.71
N GLU A 2 19.98 6.05 18.79
CA GLU A 2 18.63 5.54 19.05
C GLU A 2 17.66 6.04 17.97
N PHE A 3 16.74 5.19 17.48
CA PHE A 3 15.81 5.51 16.39
C PHE A 3 15.05 6.82 16.63
N ASN A 4 14.48 7.01 17.82
CA ASN A 4 13.73 8.24 18.12
C ASN A 4 14.62 9.49 18.02
N THR A 5 15.87 9.41 18.46
CA THR A 5 16.84 10.50 18.33
C THR A 5 17.12 10.79 16.86
N LEU A 6 17.32 9.76 16.03
CA LEU A 6 17.52 9.92 14.60
C LEU A 6 16.35 10.65 13.93
N VAL A 7 15.11 10.22 14.20
CA VAL A 7 13.90 10.84 13.68
C VAL A 7 13.78 12.30 14.15
N LYS A 8 14.02 12.58 15.44
CA LYS A 8 13.98 13.94 15.98
C LYS A 8 15.06 14.87 15.41
N THR A 9 16.25 14.36 15.13
CA THR A 9 17.36 15.17 14.62
C THR A 9 17.22 15.47 13.12
N GLN A 10 16.66 14.54 12.35
CA GLN A 10 16.60 14.69 10.88
C GLN A 10 15.18 14.93 10.39
N LEU A 11 14.25 14.00 10.63
CA LEU A 11 12.88 14.10 10.11
C LEU A 11 12.07 15.23 10.75
N PHE A 12 12.17 15.41 12.07
CA PHE A 12 11.35 16.40 12.76
C PHE A 12 11.64 17.83 12.28
N THR A 13 12.85 18.10 11.78
CA THR A 13 13.22 19.42 11.25
C THR A 13 12.38 19.87 10.07
N ILE A 14 11.93 18.94 9.20
CA ILE A 14 10.99 19.29 8.12
C ILE A 14 9.57 19.40 8.65
N LEU A 15 9.14 18.50 9.54
CA LEU A 15 7.81 18.53 10.13
C LEU A 15 7.56 19.84 10.91
N GLN A 16 8.55 20.34 11.64
CA GLN A 16 8.45 21.63 12.36
C GLN A 16 8.17 22.82 11.43
N LYS A 17 8.67 22.80 10.19
CA LYS A 17 8.40 23.87 9.20
C LYS A 17 6.92 23.96 8.84
N TYR A 18 6.17 22.88 9.03
CA TYR A 18 4.74 22.78 8.77
C TYR A 18 3.90 22.77 10.05
N GLY A 19 4.47 23.22 11.18
CA GLY A 19 3.75 23.39 12.43
C GLY A 19 3.42 22.08 13.15
N PHE A 20 4.17 21.01 12.88
CA PHE A 20 4.05 19.78 13.64
C PHE A 20 4.80 19.85 14.97
N GLU A 21 4.20 19.24 15.98
CA GLU A 21 4.77 19.00 17.31
C GLU A 21 4.80 17.50 17.59
N ILE A 22 5.62 17.07 18.55
CA ILE A 22 5.62 15.69 19.03
C ILE A 22 4.42 15.51 19.97
N ALA A 23 3.44 14.72 19.55
CA ALA A 23 2.26 14.40 20.35
C ALA A 23 2.56 13.30 21.38
N GLU A 24 3.24 12.24 20.94
CA GLU A 24 3.59 11.10 21.79
C GLU A 24 4.95 10.53 21.38
N GLU A 25 5.70 10.07 22.39
CA GLU A 25 6.98 9.41 22.21
C GLU A 25 7.03 8.12 23.05
N PHE A 26 7.17 6.99 22.38
CA PHE A 26 7.48 5.70 23.00
C PHE A 26 8.71 5.08 22.34
N LYS A 27 9.21 3.98 22.90
CA LYS A 27 10.36 3.28 22.32
C LYS A 27 10.09 2.83 20.89
N ASN A 28 10.80 3.44 19.93
CA ASN A 28 10.65 3.28 18.48
C ASN A 28 9.38 3.86 17.84
N ILE A 29 8.63 4.68 18.57
CA ILE A 29 7.35 5.21 18.10
C ILE A 29 7.36 6.70 18.38
N LEU A 30 7.18 7.48 17.31
CA LEU A 30 6.98 8.91 17.38
C LEU A 30 5.70 9.25 16.65
N ARG A 31 4.83 10.00 17.33
CA ARG A 31 3.61 10.53 16.74
C ARG A 31 3.71 12.04 16.71
N PHE A 32 3.53 12.60 15.54
CA PHE A 32 3.56 14.03 15.29
C PHE A 32 2.15 14.51 14.98
N GLN A 33 1.82 15.72 15.40
CA GLN A 33 0.54 16.35 15.09
C GLN A 33 0.72 17.83 14.72
N SER A 34 -0.05 18.31 13.76
CA SER A 34 -0.27 19.72 13.46
C SER A 34 -1.76 20.04 13.63
N SER A 35 -2.19 21.25 13.24
CA SER A 35 -3.58 21.72 13.39
C SER A 35 -4.65 20.86 12.68
N GLY A 36 -4.25 20.00 11.74
CA GLY A 36 -5.19 19.14 11.03
C GLY A 36 -4.64 17.80 10.57
N ILE A 37 -3.36 17.51 10.81
CA ILE A 37 -2.68 16.31 10.31
C ILE A 37 -1.93 15.60 11.43
N LYS A 38 -1.93 14.27 11.37
CA LYS A 38 -1.12 13.38 12.20
C LYS A 38 -0.16 12.58 11.32
N VAL A 39 1.06 12.39 11.81
CA VAL A 39 2.07 11.51 11.21
C VAL A 39 2.55 10.52 12.28
N ASN A 40 2.39 9.23 12.03
CA ASN A 40 2.95 8.18 12.87
C ASN A 40 4.22 7.65 12.22
N VAL A 41 5.28 7.50 13.01
CA VAL A 41 6.55 6.92 12.58
C VAL A 41 6.92 5.82 13.58
N VAL A 42 6.95 4.59 13.11
CA VAL A 42 7.13 3.39 13.92
C VAL A 42 8.27 2.54 13.35
N PHE A 43 9.14 2.04 14.22
CA PHE A 43 10.09 0.99 13.88
C PHE A 43 9.78 -0.30 14.66
N ASN A 44 9.40 -1.34 13.93
CA ASN A 44 9.17 -2.67 14.47
C ASN A 44 10.49 -3.46 14.47
N ARG A 45 10.95 -3.83 15.66
CA ARG A 45 12.22 -4.56 15.82
C ARG A 45 12.11 -6.05 15.47
N TYR A 46 10.90 -6.60 15.44
CA TYR A 46 10.71 -8.05 15.25
C TYR A 46 10.92 -8.45 13.79
N ASP A 47 10.44 -7.64 12.86
CA ASP A 47 10.58 -7.81 11.41
C ASP A 47 11.62 -6.85 10.81
N GLY A 48 12.13 -5.89 11.60
CA GLY A 48 13.08 -4.89 11.13
C GLY A 48 12.44 -3.88 10.16
N ALA A 49 11.12 -3.74 10.19
CA ALA A 49 10.38 -2.89 9.27
C ALA A 49 9.96 -1.55 9.90
N PHE A 50 9.82 -0.53 9.06
CA PHE A 50 9.23 0.74 9.44
C PHE A 50 7.78 0.83 8.94
N LEU A 51 6.97 1.50 9.74
CA LEU A 51 5.61 1.88 9.39
C LEU A 51 5.49 3.39 9.52
N VAL A 52 5.03 4.03 8.44
CA VAL A 52 4.68 5.45 8.42
C VAL A 52 3.23 5.57 8.04
N GLU A 53 2.48 6.35 8.80
CA GLU A 53 1.09 6.65 8.49
C GLU A 53 0.87 8.15 8.54
N ILE A 54 0.08 8.68 7.59
CA ILE A 54 -0.27 10.09 7.54
C ILE A 54 -1.76 10.25 7.26
N GLY A 55 -2.40 11.18 7.96
CA GLY A 55 -3.83 11.42 7.77
C GLY A 55 -4.34 12.58 8.61
N LYS A 56 -5.63 12.84 8.53
CA LYS A 56 -6.26 13.91 9.32
C LYS A 56 -6.43 13.49 10.78
N GLN A 57 -6.41 14.46 11.68
CA GLN A 57 -6.40 14.23 13.13
C GLN A 57 -7.52 13.31 13.63
N ASP A 58 -8.72 13.45 13.07
CA ASP A 58 -9.94 12.70 13.43
C ASP A 58 -10.44 11.80 12.30
N ASN A 59 -9.55 11.38 11.40
CA ASN A 59 -9.92 10.59 10.24
C ASN A 59 -8.97 9.39 10.07
N GLU A 60 -9.17 8.65 8.99
CA GLU A 60 -8.33 7.56 8.57
C GLU A 60 -6.87 8.03 8.33
N LEU A 61 -5.93 7.23 8.82
CA LEU A 61 -4.52 7.36 8.51
C LEU A 61 -4.19 6.43 7.35
N TYR A 62 -3.43 6.94 6.39
CA TYR A 62 -3.02 6.18 5.22
C TYR A 62 -1.56 5.77 5.35
N PRO A 63 -1.23 4.48 5.14
CA PRO A 63 0.15 4.03 5.17
C PRO A 63 0.93 4.65 4.01
N LEU A 64 2.15 5.12 4.30
CA LEU A 64 3.12 5.56 3.31
C LEU A 64 4.16 4.45 3.13
N ASN A 65 3.81 3.44 2.35
CA ASN A 65 4.65 2.28 2.02
C ASN A 65 5.36 2.44 0.66
N ASP A 66 6.22 1.50 0.30
CA ASP A 66 7.01 1.54 -0.95
C ASP A 66 6.12 1.67 -2.20
N TYR A 67 4.93 1.08 -2.19
CA TYR A 67 3.97 1.25 -3.29
C TYR A 67 3.48 2.69 -3.40
N VAL A 68 3.08 3.31 -2.28
CA VAL A 68 2.67 4.72 -2.28
C VAL A 68 3.82 5.63 -2.66
N VAL A 69 5.04 5.35 -2.20
CA VAL A 69 6.24 6.09 -2.60
C VAL A 69 6.44 6.06 -4.12
N LYS A 70 6.22 4.90 -4.73
CA LYS A 70 6.30 4.73 -6.18
C LYS A 70 5.17 5.43 -6.94
N GLU A 71 3.93 5.21 -6.53
CA GLU A 71 2.77 5.68 -7.30
C GLU A 71 2.48 7.18 -7.09
N LEU A 72 2.65 7.70 -5.88
CA LEU A 72 2.38 9.11 -5.57
C LEU A 72 3.57 10.01 -5.87
N PHE A 73 4.78 9.59 -5.50
CA PHE A 73 5.97 10.45 -5.58
C PHE A 73 6.88 10.10 -6.76
N HIS A 74 6.49 9.11 -7.57
CA HIS A 74 7.29 8.61 -8.70
C HIS A 74 8.73 8.27 -8.31
N SER A 75 8.90 7.76 -7.10
CA SER A 75 10.19 7.54 -6.46
C SER A 75 10.46 6.06 -6.25
N SER A 76 11.72 5.65 -6.38
CA SER A 76 12.18 4.30 -6.07
C SER A 76 12.79 4.17 -4.67
N LEU A 77 12.64 5.20 -3.83
CA LEU A 77 13.10 5.14 -2.44
C LEU A 77 12.26 4.13 -1.65
N SER A 78 12.92 3.35 -0.80
CA SER A 78 12.24 2.40 0.09
C SER A 78 12.13 2.97 1.50
N VAL A 79 10.99 2.75 2.13
CA VAL A 79 10.63 3.22 3.48
C VAL A 79 10.19 2.09 4.40
N GLU A 80 10.22 0.82 3.97
CA GLU A 80 9.80 -0.32 4.79
C GLU A 80 10.97 -1.13 5.37
N GLN A 81 11.81 -1.75 4.52
CA GLN A 81 12.87 -2.67 4.96
C GLN A 81 14.27 -2.15 4.62
N VAL A 82 14.66 -1.05 5.26
CA VAL A 82 15.98 -0.41 5.11
C VAL A 82 16.65 -0.22 6.47
N THR A 83 17.82 0.41 6.54
CA THR A 83 18.39 0.79 7.85
C THR A 83 17.65 2.02 8.40
N PRO A 84 17.64 2.26 9.73
CA PRO A 84 17.06 3.47 10.32
C PRO A 84 17.51 4.77 9.65
N GLU A 85 18.80 4.87 9.35
CA GLU A 85 19.41 6.04 8.71
C GLU A 85 18.85 6.26 7.31
N ILE A 86 18.78 5.20 6.49
CA ILE A 86 18.23 5.26 5.14
C ILE A 86 16.73 5.58 5.18
N PHE A 87 16.00 4.96 6.11
CA PHE A 87 14.57 5.23 6.29
C PHE A 87 14.30 6.71 6.55
N VAL A 88 15.01 7.30 7.53
CA VAL A 88 14.82 8.71 7.90
C VAL A 88 15.26 9.65 6.78
N GLN A 89 16.36 9.35 6.08
CA GLN A 89 16.79 10.12 4.92
C GLN A 89 15.78 10.07 3.77
N ASN A 90 15.27 8.87 3.46
CA ASN A 90 14.30 8.68 2.38
C ASN A 90 12.99 9.40 2.70
N LEU A 91 12.48 9.24 3.93
CA LEU A 91 11.25 9.91 4.34
C LEU A 91 11.39 11.43 4.36
N TYR A 92 12.55 11.94 4.80
CA TYR A 92 12.86 13.37 4.70
C TYR A 92 12.84 13.85 3.25
N ALA A 93 13.51 13.11 2.33
CA ALA A 93 13.54 13.44 0.92
C ALA A 93 12.14 13.43 0.28
N ILE A 94 11.31 12.44 0.64
CA ILE A 94 9.90 12.35 0.22
C ILE A 94 9.13 13.59 0.68
N PHE A 95 9.25 14.00 1.94
CA PHE A 95 8.58 15.21 2.43
C PHE A 95 9.11 16.53 1.87
N CYS A 96 10.30 16.53 1.25
CA CYS A 96 10.82 17.68 0.51
C CYS A 96 10.25 17.81 -0.92
N THR A 97 9.58 16.78 -1.46
CA THR A 97 8.94 16.84 -2.78
C THR A 97 7.66 17.70 -2.76
N PRO A 98 7.20 18.25 -3.90
CA PRO A 98 5.93 18.97 -3.96
C PRO A 98 4.75 18.18 -3.37
N GLU A 99 4.64 16.90 -3.72
CA GLU A 99 3.59 15.99 -3.23
C GLU A 99 3.71 15.79 -1.71
N GLY A 100 4.94 15.65 -1.20
CA GLY A 100 5.20 15.54 0.24
C GLY A 100 4.81 16.78 1.01
N ILE A 101 5.08 17.95 0.43
CA ILE A 101 4.68 19.24 1.01
C ILE A 101 3.15 19.36 1.06
N GLU A 102 2.45 18.98 -0.02
CA GLU A 102 0.99 18.96 -0.04
C GLU A 102 0.41 18.07 1.07
N LEU A 103 1.02 16.90 1.31
CA LEU A 103 0.62 16.01 2.39
C LEU A 103 0.81 16.66 3.77
N LEU A 104 1.96 17.30 4.00
CA LEU A 104 2.24 17.99 5.27
C LEU A 104 1.33 19.20 5.51
N GLN A 105 0.85 19.84 4.44
CA GLN A 105 -0.18 20.89 4.48
C GLN A 105 -1.61 20.34 4.64
N GLY A 106 -1.76 19.02 4.59
CA GLY A 106 -3.00 18.31 4.87
C GLY A 106 -3.88 17.97 3.68
N ASN A 107 -3.34 18.07 2.46
CA ASN A 107 -3.98 17.55 1.27
C ASN A 107 -3.75 16.04 1.13
N VAL A 108 -4.56 15.23 1.82
CA VAL A 108 -4.47 13.76 1.78
C VAL A 108 -5.34 13.10 0.70
N LYS A 109 -5.86 13.87 -0.28
CA LYS A 109 -6.77 13.35 -1.32
C LYS A 109 -6.12 12.25 -2.15
N SER A 110 -4.86 12.44 -2.54
CA SER A 110 -4.12 11.48 -3.35
C SER A 110 -3.86 10.16 -2.60
N MET A 111 -3.52 10.25 -1.30
CA MET A 111 -3.39 9.06 -0.43
C MET A 111 -4.69 8.25 -0.39
N LYS A 112 -5.82 8.93 -0.18
CA LYS A 112 -7.14 8.28 -0.16
C LYS A 112 -7.46 7.61 -1.51
N SER A 113 -7.18 8.28 -2.62
CA SER A 113 -7.41 7.72 -3.96
C SER A 113 -6.60 6.44 -4.18
N ILE A 114 -5.33 6.45 -3.78
CA ILE A 114 -4.44 5.29 -3.90
C ILE A 114 -4.93 4.15 -3.01
N ALA A 115 -5.34 4.44 -1.77
CA ALA A 115 -5.88 3.42 -0.86
C ALA A 115 -7.14 2.74 -1.43
N ILE A 116 -8.06 3.51 -2.04
CA ILE A 116 -9.24 2.97 -2.72
C ILE A 116 -8.82 2.09 -3.90
N GLN A 117 -7.90 2.57 -4.75
CA GLN A 117 -7.42 1.80 -5.90
C GLN A 117 -6.73 0.49 -5.47
N GLN A 118 -5.92 0.49 -4.41
CA GLN A 118 -5.32 -0.72 -3.86
C GLN A 118 -6.37 -1.71 -3.37
N SER A 119 -7.38 -1.23 -2.65
CA SER A 119 -8.49 -2.05 -2.17
C SER A 119 -9.27 -2.69 -3.32
N ASP A 120 -9.55 -1.92 -4.38
CA ASP A 120 -10.27 -2.39 -5.56
C ASP A 120 -9.45 -3.42 -6.35
N ASN A 121 -8.14 -3.18 -6.50
CA ASN A 121 -7.22 -4.12 -7.14
C ASN A 121 -7.15 -5.43 -6.36
N TYR A 122 -6.93 -5.36 -5.05
CA TYR A 122 -6.88 -6.55 -4.18
C TYR A 122 -8.18 -7.35 -4.24
N THR A 123 -9.33 -6.67 -4.16
CA THR A 123 -10.65 -7.32 -4.24
C THR A 123 -10.85 -7.99 -5.60
N SER A 124 -10.44 -7.32 -6.68
CA SER A 124 -10.53 -7.87 -8.04
C SER A 124 -9.65 -9.09 -8.24
N GLU A 125 -8.41 -9.07 -7.74
CA GLU A 125 -7.48 -10.19 -7.78
C GLU A 125 -7.98 -11.38 -6.96
N LEU A 126 -8.52 -11.12 -5.76
CA LEU A 126 -9.09 -12.16 -4.92
C LEU A 126 -10.27 -12.86 -5.61
N LEU A 127 -11.20 -12.09 -6.18
CA LEU A 127 -12.35 -12.62 -6.93
C LEU A 127 -11.92 -13.41 -8.16
N LEU A 128 -10.91 -12.93 -8.89
CA LEU A 128 -10.32 -13.65 -10.01
C LEU A 128 -9.76 -15.00 -9.56
N ASN A 129 -8.94 -15.01 -8.51
CA ASN A 129 -8.29 -16.21 -7.99
C ASN A 129 -9.32 -17.24 -7.52
N GLN A 130 -10.35 -16.81 -6.78
CA GLN A 130 -11.45 -17.68 -6.37
C GLN A 130 -12.20 -18.27 -7.56
N GLY A 131 -12.49 -17.46 -8.59
CA GLY A 131 -13.13 -17.93 -9.81
C GLY A 131 -12.29 -18.96 -10.57
N LEU A 132 -10.97 -18.72 -10.68
CA LEU A 132 -10.04 -19.65 -11.33
C LEU A 132 -9.89 -20.96 -10.55
N GLU A 133 -9.97 -20.92 -9.23
CA GLU A 133 -9.94 -22.11 -8.38
C GLU A 133 -11.19 -22.99 -8.59
N VAL A 134 -12.38 -22.37 -8.63
CA VAL A 134 -13.63 -23.07 -8.95
C VAL A 134 -13.58 -23.68 -10.35
N ALA A 135 -13.07 -22.93 -11.34
CA ALA A 135 -12.88 -23.44 -12.69
C ALA A 135 -11.91 -24.62 -12.70
N SER A 136 -10.78 -24.55 -11.99
CA SER A 136 -9.81 -25.65 -11.91
C SER A 136 -10.42 -26.93 -11.35
N ARG A 137 -11.20 -26.83 -10.27
CA ARG A 137 -11.92 -27.97 -9.70
C ARG A 137 -12.91 -28.59 -10.70
N ALA A 138 -13.66 -27.76 -11.44
CA ALA A 138 -14.57 -28.24 -12.47
C ALA A 138 -13.84 -28.95 -13.63
N TRP A 139 -12.68 -28.42 -14.04
CA TRP A 139 -11.82 -29.03 -15.05
C TRP A 139 -11.31 -30.42 -14.63
N GLU A 140 -10.80 -30.53 -13.40
CA GLU A 140 -10.30 -31.78 -12.82
C GLU A 140 -11.41 -32.83 -12.71
N ALA A 141 -12.61 -32.42 -12.33
CA ALA A 141 -13.81 -33.27 -12.30
C ALA A 141 -14.37 -33.61 -13.71
N LYS A 142 -13.74 -33.14 -14.79
CA LYS A 142 -14.23 -33.26 -16.19
C LYS A 142 -15.63 -32.67 -16.40
N ASN A 143 -16.07 -31.76 -15.53
CA ASN A 143 -17.34 -31.04 -15.66
C ASN A 143 -17.13 -29.80 -16.54
N TYR A 144 -17.16 -30.01 -17.86
CA TYR A 144 -16.90 -28.95 -18.84
C TYR A 144 -17.97 -27.85 -18.86
N ILE A 145 -19.22 -28.17 -18.49
CA ILE A 145 -20.31 -27.18 -18.39
C ILE A 145 -19.98 -26.19 -17.27
N ALA A 146 -19.74 -26.69 -16.05
CA ALA A 146 -19.40 -25.85 -14.90
C ALA A 146 -18.09 -25.07 -15.10
N PHE A 147 -17.13 -25.66 -15.82
CA PHE A 147 -15.90 -24.97 -16.22
C PHE A 147 -16.22 -23.74 -17.08
N VAL A 148 -16.98 -23.92 -18.15
CA VAL A 148 -17.33 -22.84 -19.10
C VAL A 148 -18.14 -21.74 -18.41
N GLU A 149 -19.10 -22.11 -17.56
CA GLU A 149 -19.88 -21.14 -16.78
C GLU A 149 -19.01 -20.30 -15.84
N SER A 150 -18.06 -20.94 -15.14
CA SER A 150 -17.15 -20.26 -14.22
C SER A 150 -16.27 -19.25 -14.97
N ILE A 151 -15.72 -19.64 -16.13
CA ILE A 151 -14.92 -18.73 -16.96
C ILE A 151 -15.76 -17.59 -17.55
N ASN A 152 -17.01 -17.85 -17.96
CA ASN A 152 -17.89 -16.79 -18.47
C ASN A 152 -18.20 -15.73 -17.42
N LYS A 153 -18.37 -16.13 -16.15
CA LYS A 153 -18.60 -15.20 -15.02
C LYS A 153 -17.39 -14.29 -14.77
N ILE A 154 -16.17 -14.80 -14.94
CA ILE A 154 -14.92 -14.04 -14.80
C ILE A 154 -14.70 -13.13 -16.03
N GLY A 155 -15.00 -13.63 -17.22
CA GLY A 155 -14.73 -12.98 -18.50
C GLY A 155 -13.44 -13.49 -19.14
N ILE A 156 -13.53 -13.93 -20.39
CA ILE A 156 -12.43 -14.60 -21.13
C ILE A 156 -11.19 -13.70 -21.28
N SER A 157 -11.38 -12.38 -21.41
CA SER A 157 -10.27 -11.43 -21.54
C SER A 157 -9.47 -11.22 -20.24
N LYS A 158 -10.01 -11.66 -19.10
CA LYS A 158 -9.41 -11.45 -17.77
C LYS A 158 -8.69 -12.68 -17.23
N ILE A 159 -8.70 -13.81 -17.96
CA ILE A 159 -8.12 -15.07 -17.50
C ILE A 159 -6.75 -15.36 -18.15
N PRO A 160 -5.84 -16.10 -17.47
CA PRO A 160 -4.55 -16.48 -18.03
C PRO A 160 -4.68 -17.35 -19.29
N GLN A 161 -3.68 -17.31 -20.16
CA GLN A 161 -3.66 -18.05 -21.44
C GLN A 161 -3.95 -19.55 -21.29
N LEU A 162 -3.43 -20.19 -20.23
CA LEU A 162 -3.71 -21.59 -19.95
C LEU A 162 -5.21 -21.88 -19.78
N TYR A 163 -5.94 -21.01 -19.07
CA TYR A 163 -7.39 -21.14 -18.90
C TYR A 163 -8.15 -20.84 -20.18
N GLN A 164 -7.66 -19.94 -21.03
CA GLN A 164 -8.25 -19.67 -22.35
C GLN A 164 -8.17 -20.90 -23.25
N LEU A 165 -7.04 -21.62 -23.22
CA LEU A 165 -6.89 -22.88 -23.94
C LEU A 165 -7.85 -23.95 -23.40
N LYS A 166 -7.90 -24.14 -22.08
CA LYS A 166 -8.85 -25.06 -21.43
C LYS A 166 -10.30 -24.72 -21.79
N TYR A 167 -10.65 -23.43 -21.86
CA TYR A 167 -11.99 -22.98 -22.26
C TYR A 167 -12.35 -23.36 -23.69
N LYS A 168 -11.43 -23.18 -24.65
CA LYS A 168 -11.63 -23.63 -26.03
C LYS A 168 -11.87 -25.14 -26.11
N ILE A 169 -11.06 -25.92 -25.38
CA ILE A 169 -11.20 -27.39 -25.32
C ILE A 169 -12.54 -27.78 -24.68
N ALA A 170 -12.90 -27.16 -23.54
CA ALA A 170 -14.15 -27.44 -22.85
C ALA A 170 -15.36 -27.19 -23.77
N LYS A 171 -15.38 -26.05 -24.49
CA LYS A 171 -16.44 -25.75 -25.46
C LYS A 171 -16.56 -26.73 -26.62
N GLN A 172 -15.46 -27.33 -27.06
CA GLN A 172 -15.49 -28.36 -28.11
C GLN A 172 -16.04 -29.71 -27.62
N LYS A 173 -16.07 -29.93 -26.29
CA LYS A 173 -16.56 -31.16 -25.67
C LYS A 173 -18.02 -31.08 -25.20
N LEU A 174 -18.64 -29.91 -25.32
CA LEU A 174 -20.07 -29.69 -25.09
C LEU A 174 -20.83 -29.92 -26.41
#